data_AF-A0A8H7GXL1-F1
#
_entry.id   AF-A0A8H7GXL1-F1
#
_cell.length_a   1.000
_cell.length_b   1.000
_cell.length_c   1.000
_cell.angle_alpha   90.00
_cell.angle_beta   90.00
_cell.angle_gamma   90.00
#
_symmetry.space_group_name_H-M   'P 1'
#
loop_
_entity.id
_entity.type
_entity.pdbx_description
1 polymer ?
#
loop_
_entity_poly.entity_id
_entity_poly.type
_entity_poly.pdbx_seq_one_letter_code
_entity_poly.pdbx_strand_id
1 'polypeptide(L)'
;MISEEGFAKNVFAFRSNLDPLLEDFERRVGVSINEDNYEFVILFLISKGLAASQTRHTSVMTIKRALVRKRESIGNDFLNQTKKGDFTLAYLLVLYLSLLDSAFQEFMREIHLEETPMTQIGRDKIPQVLLEGLCQLSRQLQLALIIAARLFSGDCELIFKYKFIALYARVFELLKDTGLLVLHLVQEKLEDSFISAASNSHTNDISALLMEVVRDTRYNSKSWQEKVDTILQEDHISSIDFVNTHVQHHETNESVYRMTLVRQIFYRNLCSAIDGLKLERY
;
A
#
# COMPACT_ATOMS: atom_id res chain seq x y z
N MET A 1 -5.82 -23.19 -27.38
CA MET A 1 -6.24 -21.99 -26.62
C MET A 1 -6.33 -22.38 -25.16
N ILE A 2 -5.30 -22.09 -24.38
CA ILE A 2 -5.40 -22.12 -22.91
C ILE A 2 -6.12 -20.80 -22.58
N SER A 3 -7.28 -20.85 -21.93
CA SER A 3 -7.92 -19.62 -21.46
C SER A 3 -6.95 -18.87 -20.54
N GLU A 4 -6.92 -17.55 -20.57
CA GLU A 4 -6.01 -16.74 -19.73
C GLU A 4 -6.11 -17.13 -18.24
N GLU A 5 -7.30 -17.50 -17.76
CA GLU A 5 -7.54 -18.03 -16.40
C GLU A 5 -6.85 -19.39 -16.14
N GLY A 6 -6.80 -20.29 -17.13
CA GLY A 6 -6.10 -21.56 -17.03
C GLY A 6 -4.58 -21.38 -17.03
N PHE A 7 -4.08 -20.36 -17.71
CA PHE A 7 -2.66 -20.02 -17.73
C PHE A 7 -2.21 -19.46 -16.37
N ALA A 8 -2.93 -18.47 -15.81
CA ALA A 8 -2.62 -17.88 -14.50
C ALA A 8 -2.58 -18.94 -13.39
N LYS A 9 -3.59 -19.83 -13.33
CA LYS A 9 -3.63 -20.93 -12.36
C LYS A 9 -2.45 -21.88 -12.47
N ASN A 10 -2.06 -22.24 -13.70
CA ASN A 10 -0.88 -23.07 -13.93
C ASN A 10 0.42 -22.35 -13.53
N VAL A 11 0.55 -21.05 -13.82
CA VAL A 11 1.70 -20.26 -13.41
C VAL A 11 1.84 -20.25 -11.89
N PHE A 12 0.78 -20.00 -11.14
CA PHE A 12 0.83 -20.05 -9.66
C PHE A 12 1.13 -21.45 -9.13
N ALA A 13 0.57 -22.51 -9.76
CA ALA A 13 0.82 -23.90 -9.36
C ALA A 13 2.28 -24.35 -9.59
N PHE A 14 2.94 -23.85 -10.63
CA PHE A 14 4.35 -24.17 -10.94
C PHE A 14 5.35 -23.14 -10.42
N ARG A 15 4.89 -22.04 -9.80
CA ARG A 15 5.72 -20.90 -9.41
C ARG A 15 6.85 -21.26 -8.45
N SER A 16 6.63 -22.17 -7.51
CA SER A 16 7.68 -22.68 -6.60
C SER A 16 8.89 -23.23 -7.36
N ASN A 17 8.65 -23.87 -8.51
CA ASN A 17 9.71 -24.39 -9.37
C ASN A 17 10.39 -23.31 -10.23
N LEU A 18 9.71 -22.18 -10.47
CA LEU A 18 10.20 -21.09 -11.33
C LEU A 18 10.96 -20.01 -10.53
N ASP A 19 10.52 -19.72 -9.31
CA ASP A 19 11.14 -18.73 -8.41
C ASP A 19 11.35 -19.29 -6.98
N PRO A 20 12.41 -20.11 -6.78
CA PRO A 20 12.74 -20.69 -5.48
C PRO A 20 13.01 -19.65 -4.38
N LEU A 21 13.43 -18.45 -4.77
CA LEU A 21 13.69 -17.35 -3.84
C LEU A 21 12.40 -16.79 -3.25
N LEU A 22 11.32 -16.78 -4.04
CA LEU A 22 10.00 -16.39 -3.59
C LEU A 22 9.41 -17.44 -2.65
N GLU A 23 9.59 -18.73 -2.95
CA GLU A 23 9.17 -19.81 -2.06
C GLU A 23 9.92 -19.78 -0.71
N ASP A 24 11.23 -19.50 -0.73
CA ASP A 24 12.00 -19.33 0.50
C ASP A 24 11.56 -18.10 1.31
N PHE A 25 11.17 -17.01 0.64
CA PHE A 25 10.57 -15.85 1.28
C PHE A 25 9.21 -16.21 1.93
N GLU A 26 8.36 -16.93 1.22
CA GLU A 26 7.05 -17.40 1.70
C GLU A 26 7.15 -18.28 2.94
N ARG A 27 8.06 -19.26 2.93
CA ARG A 27 8.31 -20.12 4.10
C ARG A 27 8.81 -19.31 5.30
N ARG A 28 9.67 -18.31 5.08
CA ARG A 28 10.27 -17.49 6.15
C ARG A 28 9.29 -16.49 6.74
N VAL A 29 8.37 -15.97 5.94
CA VAL A 29 7.39 -14.95 6.34
C VAL A 29 6.06 -15.59 6.75
N GLY A 30 5.87 -16.88 6.46
CA GLY A 30 4.65 -17.62 6.81
C GLY A 30 3.45 -17.27 5.92
N VAL A 31 3.67 -16.63 4.77
CA VAL A 31 2.63 -16.24 3.81
C VAL A 31 2.79 -17.10 2.57
N SER A 32 1.72 -17.77 2.13
CA SER A 32 1.67 -18.44 0.83
C SER A 32 1.01 -17.52 -0.19
N ILE A 33 1.76 -17.05 -1.20
CA ILE A 33 1.18 -16.19 -2.22
C ILE A 33 0.40 -17.05 -3.21
N ASN A 34 -0.83 -16.63 -3.46
CA ASN A 34 -1.77 -17.25 -4.38
C ASN A 34 -2.41 -16.15 -5.25
N GLU A 35 -3.29 -16.55 -6.16
CA GLU A 35 -3.98 -15.62 -7.06
C GLU A 35 -4.78 -14.54 -6.32
N ASP A 36 -5.37 -14.90 -5.17
CA ASP A 36 -6.24 -14.01 -4.40
C ASP A 36 -5.47 -12.93 -3.63
N ASN A 37 -4.26 -13.22 -3.16
CA ASN A 37 -3.46 -12.32 -2.32
C ASN A 37 -2.25 -11.70 -3.03
N TYR A 38 -1.99 -12.09 -4.28
CA TYR A 38 -0.79 -11.68 -5.03
C TYR A 38 -0.63 -10.16 -5.10
N GLU A 39 -1.64 -9.44 -5.58
CA GLU A 39 -1.58 -7.98 -5.75
C GLU A 39 -1.35 -7.27 -4.40
N PHE A 40 -1.98 -7.76 -3.33
CA PHE A 40 -1.74 -7.24 -1.98
C PHE A 40 -0.28 -7.43 -1.57
N VAL A 41 0.25 -8.64 -1.69
CA VAL A 41 1.62 -8.96 -1.26
C VAL A 41 2.65 -8.16 -2.07
N ILE A 42 2.45 -8.03 -3.39
CA ILE A 42 3.31 -7.22 -4.25
C ILE A 42 3.26 -5.74 -3.83
N LEU A 43 2.07 -5.17 -3.63
CA LEU A 43 1.95 -3.79 -3.17
C LEU A 43 2.63 -3.61 -1.80
N PHE A 44 2.40 -4.53 -0.86
CA PHE A 44 3.02 -4.52 0.46
C PHE A 44 4.56 -4.54 0.38
N LEU A 45 5.13 -5.42 -0.44
CA LEU A 45 6.58 -5.51 -0.65
C LEU A 45 7.17 -4.23 -1.25
N ILE A 46 6.50 -3.66 -2.26
CA ILE A 46 6.93 -2.39 -2.86
C ILE A 46 6.83 -1.27 -1.83
N SER A 47 5.77 -1.25 -1.03
CA SER A 47 5.57 -0.29 0.04
C SER A 47 6.70 -0.34 1.08
N LYS A 48 7.23 -1.51 1.41
CA LYS A 48 8.41 -1.61 2.29
C LYS A 48 9.65 -0.91 1.71
N GLY A 49 9.82 -0.96 0.40
CA GLY A 49 10.89 -0.24 -0.27
C GLY A 49 10.76 1.29 -0.23
N LEU A 50 9.58 1.85 0.10
CA LEU A 50 9.37 3.29 0.27
C LEU A 50 9.97 3.84 1.56
N ALA A 51 10.10 3.01 2.60
CA ALA A 51 10.67 3.39 3.89
C ALA A 51 12.19 3.63 3.81
N ALA A 52 12.89 2.88 2.95
CA ALA A 52 14.34 2.98 2.80
C ALA A 52 14.72 3.92 1.65
N SER A 53 15.51 4.95 1.96
CA SER A 53 15.95 5.99 1.01
C SER A 53 16.61 5.41 -0.25
N GLN A 54 17.41 4.35 -0.09
CA GLN A 54 18.14 3.68 -1.18
C GLN A 54 17.22 2.97 -2.19
N THR A 55 16.05 2.48 -1.75
CA THR A 55 15.11 1.72 -2.57
C THR A 55 13.87 2.50 -2.94
N ARG A 56 13.69 3.70 -2.37
CA ARG A 56 12.47 4.50 -2.55
C ARG A 56 12.21 4.87 -4.00
N HIS A 57 13.22 5.39 -4.70
CA HIS A 57 13.06 5.74 -6.12
C HIS A 57 12.62 4.54 -6.95
N THR A 58 13.24 3.38 -6.75
CA THR A 58 12.85 2.12 -7.42
C THR A 58 11.42 1.74 -7.08
N SER A 59 11.00 1.88 -5.82
CA SER A 59 9.65 1.53 -5.36
C SER A 59 8.59 2.44 -5.99
N VAL A 60 8.81 3.76 -5.97
CA VAL A 60 7.95 4.74 -6.64
C VAL A 60 7.83 4.45 -8.13
N MET A 61 8.96 4.22 -8.81
CA MET A 61 8.96 3.92 -10.25
C MET A 61 8.26 2.59 -10.55
N THR A 62 8.34 1.61 -9.65
CA THR A 62 7.63 0.34 -9.79
C THR A 62 6.12 0.55 -9.69
N ILE A 63 5.65 1.34 -8.72
CA ILE A 63 4.22 1.70 -8.61
C ILE A 63 3.76 2.46 -9.86
N LYS A 64 4.51 3.47 -10.31
CA LYS A 64 4.18 4.23 -11.53
C LYS A 64 4.05 3.29 -12.74
N ARG A 65 5.03 2.40 -12.97
CA ARG A 65 4.98 1.45 -14.09
C ARG A 65 3.80 0.48 -14.00
N ALA A 66 3.48 0.00 -12.80
CA ALA A 66 2.32 -0.87 -12.59
C ALA A 66 1.02 -0.14 -12.96
N LEU A 67 0.86 1.11 -12.52
CA LEU A 67 -0.31 1.94 -12.84
C LEU A 67 -0.40 2.28 -14.34
N VAL A 68 0.73 2.58 -15.00
CA VAL A 68 0.78 2.80 -16.47
C VAL A 68 0.29 1.55 -17.22
N ARG A 69 0.82 0.37 -16.87
CA ARG A 69 0.40 -0.90 -17.50
C ARG A 69 -1.07 -1.21 -17.25
N LYS A 70 -1.56 -0.99 -16.03
CA LYS A 70 -2.99 -1.14 -15.70
C LYS A 70 -3.84 -0.17 -16.52
N ARG A 71 -3.41 1.08 -16.72
CA ARG A 71 -4.10 2.07 -17.55
C ARG A 71 -4.16 1.65 -19.02
N GLU A 72 -3.05 1.18 -19.57
CA GLU A 72 -2.96 0.69 -20.96
C GLU A 72 -3.89 -0.51 -21.19
N SER A 73 -3.99 -1.42 -20.22
CA SER A 73 -4.83 -2.62 -20.32
C SER A 73 -6.32 -2.32 -20.09
N ILE A 74 -6.66 -1.51 -19.10
CA ILE A 74 -8.05 -1.26 -18.68
C ILE A 74 -8.72 -0.16 -19.51
N GLY A 75 -7.93 0.78 -20.05
CA GLY A 75 -8.49 1.92 -20.76
C GLY A 75 -9.33 2.79 -19.82
N ASN A 76 -10.44 3.34 -20.32
CA ASN A 76 -11.19 4.42 -19.67
C ASN A 76 -11.84 4.05 -18.34
N ASP A 77 -11.99 2.76 -18.04
CA ASP A 77 -12.57 2.30 -16.78
C ASP A 77 -11.54 2.22 -15.64
N PHE A 78 -10.34 2.76 -15.83
CA PHE A 78 -9.22 2.66 -14.87
C PHE A 78 -9.58 3.10 -13.44
N LEU A 79 -10.38 4.15 -13.28
CA LEU A 79 -10.79 4.66 -11.96
C LEU A 79 -12.10 4.06 -11.44
N ASN A 80 -12.88 3.38 -12.28
CA ASN A 80 -14.20 2.86 -11.94
C ASN A 80 -14.20 1.35 -11.69
N GLN A 81 -13.03 0.75 -11.46
CA GLN A 81 -12.91 -0.68 -11.25
C GLN A 81 -13.51 -1.10 -9.90
N THR A 82 -14.49 -1.99 -9.97
CA THR A 82 -15.15 -2.62 -8.82
C THR A 82 -14.87 -4.11 -8.74
N LYS A 83 -14.00 -4.64 -9.63
CA LYS A 83 -13.66 -6.06 -9.67
C LYS A 83 -12.92 -6.47 -8.41
N LYS A 84 -13.34 -7.61 -7.84
CA LYS A 84 -12.64 -8.25 -6.73
C LYS A 84 -11.19 -8.53 -7.15
N GLY A 85 -10.23 -8.06 -6.37
CA GLY A 85 -8.80 -8.23 -6.63
C GLY A 85 -8.15 -7.11 -7.44
N ASP A 86 -8.88 -6.06 -7.85
CA ASP A 86 -8.22 -4.90 -8.47
C ASP A 86 -7.66 -3.92 -7.45
N PHE A 87 -6.33 -3.79 -7.43
CA PHE A 87 -5.59 -2.89 -6.56
C PHE A 87 -5.28 -1.53 -7.21
N THR A 88 -5.84 -1.18 -8.38
CA THR A 88 -5.55 0.10 -9.06
C THR A 88 -5.65 1.32 -8.13
N LEU A 89 -6.77 1.47 -7.42
CA LEU A 89 -6.95 2.58 -6.47
C LEU A 89 -6.02 2.47 -5.25
N ALA A 90 -5.68 1.26 -4.82
CA ALA A 90 -4.72 1.01 -3.73
C ALA A 90 -3.30 1.47 -4.12
N TYR A 91 -2.83 1.12 -5.31
CA TYR A 91 -1.56 1.59 -5.86
C TYR A 91 -1.55 3.12 -5.99
N LEU A 92 -2.64 3.70 -6.50
CA LEU A 92 -2.76 5.15 -6.67
C LEU A 92 -2.72 5.89 -5.32
N LEU A 93 -3.38 5.34 -4.30
CA LEU A 93 -3.36 5.89 -2.95
C LEU A 93 -1.94 5.86 -2.35
N VAL A 94 -1.24 4.73 -2.44
CA VAL A 94 0.13 4.62 -1.94
C VAL A 94 1.07 5.58 -2.70
N LEU A 95 0.89 5.73 -4.01
CA LEU A 95 1.66 6.68 -4.81
C LEU A 95 1.39 8.13 -4.40
N TYR A 96 0.13 8.50 -4.20
CA TYR A 96 -0.28 9.84 -3.76
C TYR A 96 0.41 10.23 -2.46
N LEU A 97 0.42 9.33 -1.47
CA LEU A 97 1.09 9.55 -0.19
C LEU A 97 2.60 9.65 -0.32
N SER A 98 3.18 9.02 -1.34
CA SER A 98 4.64 8.91 -1.51
C SER A 98 5.28 10.06 -2.28
N LEU A 99 4.50 10.87 -2.99
CA LEU A 99 5.00 11.93 -3.87
C LEU A 99 4.66 13.33 -3.34
N LEU A 100 5.38 14.35 -3.80
CA LEU A 100 4.92 15.74 -3.72
C LEU A 100 3.68 15.92 -4.61
N ASP A 101 2.80 16.87 -4.27
CA ASP A 101 1.59 17.14 -5.07
C ASP A 101 1.93 17.42 -6.55
N SER A 102 2.91 18.28 -6.82
CA SER A 102 3.33 18.59 -8.20
C SER A 102 3.72 17.36 -9.01
N ALA A 103 4.53 16.45 -8.43
CA ALA A 103 4.95 15.21 -9.07
C ALA A 103 3.81 14.20 -9.24
N PHE A 104 2.83 14.20 -8.32
CA PHE A 104 1.63 13.39 -8.44
C PHE A 104 0.71 13.92 -9.55
N GLN A 105 0.47 15.23 -9.63
CA GLN A 105 -0.32 15.85 -10.70
C GLN A 105 0.35 15.70 -12.07
N GLU A 106 1.69 15.73 -12.13
CA GLU A 106 2.45 15.38 -13.34
C GLU A 106 2.19 13.93 -13.75
N PHE A 107 2.27 12.99 -12.81
CA PHE A 107 1.94 11.59 -13.10
C PHE A 107 0.49 11.40 -13.59
N MET A 108 -0.49 12.09 -12.98
CA MET A 108 -1.89 12.04 -13.44
C MET A 108 -2.04 12.53 -14.89
N ARG A 109 -1.27 13.55 -15.30
CA ARG A 109 -1.19 14.00 -16.70
C ARG A 109 -0.52 12.97 -17.61
N GLU A 110 0.55 12.33 -17.15
CA GLU A 110 1.25 11.27 -17.91
C GLU A 110 0.32 10.10 -18.27
N ILE A 111 -0.66 9.78 -17.42
CA ILE A 111 -1.62 8.69 -17.62
C ILE A 111 -3.00 9.14 -18.15
N HIS A 112 -3.10 10.40 -18.62
CA HIS A 112 -4.30 11.00 -19.18
C HIS A 112 -5.51 10.98 -18.22
N LEU A 113 -5.29 11.41 -16.98
CA LEU A 113 -6.30 11.51 -15.91
C LEU A 113 -6.36 12.92 -15.28
N GLU A 114 -5.83 13.94 -15.96
CA GLU A 114 -5.78 15.32 -15.47
C GLU A 114 -7.15 15.98 -15.28
N GLU A 115 -8.18 15.50 -15.96
CA GLU A 115 -9.56 15.97 -15.82
C GLU A 115 -10.31 15.29 -14.67
N THR A 116 -9.66 14.36 -13.95
CA THR A 116 -10.29 13.67 -12.82
C THR A 116 -10.68 14.67 -11.73
N PRO A 117 -11.91 14.60 -11.17
CA PRO A 117 -12.29 15.44 -10.04
C PRO A 117 -11.32 15.30 -8.86
N MET A 118 -10.83 16.43 -8.37
CA MET A 118 -9.88 16.50 -7.26
C MET A 118 -10.50 17.19 -6.05
N THR A 119 -10.24 16.66 -4.87
CA THR A 119 -10.58 17.27 -3.59
C THR A 119 -9.33 17.85 -2.94
N GLN A 120 -9.43 19.06 -2.40
CA GLN A 120 -8.35 19.68 -1.65
C GLN A 120 -8.28 19.09 -0.24
N ILE A 121 -7.09 18.62 0.18
CA ILE A 121 -6.79 18.19 1.55
C ILE A 121 -5.54 18.93 2.02
N GLY A 122 -5.73 19.87 2.94
CA GLY A 122 -4.66 20.77 3.35
C GLY A 122 -4.10 21.53 2.14
N ARG A 123 -2.83 21.30 1.81
CA ARG A 123 -2.15 21.93 0.65
C ARG A 123 -2.16 21.09 -0.62
N ASP A 124 -2.51 19.82 -0.53
CA ASP A 124 -2.42 18.87 -1.64
C ASP A 124 -3.80 18.53 -2.22
N LYS A 125 -3.81 17.98 -3.42
CA LYS A 125 -5.04 17.55 -4.12
C LYS A 125 -5.05 16.04 -4.27
N ILE A 126 -6.15 15.42 -3.85
CA ILE A 126 -6.38 13.98 -4.01
C ILE A 126 -7.52 13.73 -4.99
N PRO A 127 -7.45 12.68 -5.85
CA PRO A 127 -8.58 12.26 -6.65
C PRO A 127 -9.79 11.94 -5.77
N GLN A 128 -10.94 12.51 -6.09
CA GLN A 128 -12.17 12.36 -5.30
C GLN A 128 -12.58 10.88 -5.15
N VAL A 129 -12.36 10.08 -6.19
CA VAL A 129 -12.61 8.63 -6.19
C VAL A 129 -11.86 7.87 -5.09
N LEU A 130 -10.67 8.33 -4.68
CA LEU A 130 -9.93 7.70 -3.57
C LEU A 130 -10.60 7.99 -2.23
N LEU A 131 -11.09 9.22 -2.03
CA LEU A 131 -11.82 9.57 -0.81
C LEU A 131 -13.16 8.85 -0.74
N GLU A 132 -13.92 8.85 -1.83
CA GLU A 132 -15.19 8.13 -1.93
C GLU A 132 -14.98 6.64 -1.67
N GLY A 133 -13.97 6.02 -2.28
CA GLY A 133 -13.66 4.61 -2.06
C GLY A 133 -13.25 4.28 -0.62
N LEU A 134 -12.52 5.17 0.07
CA LEU A 134 -12.20 5.03 1.49
C LEU A 134 -13.46 5.19 2.38
N CYS A 135 -14.40 6.04 1.98
CA CYS A 135 -15.69 6.24 2.66
C CYS A 135 -16.72 5.15 2.33
N GLN A 136 -16.54 4.41 1.23
CA GLN A 136 -17.38 3.27 0.86
C GLN A 136 -16.87 1.95 1.42
N LEU A 137 -15.80 1.97 2.23
CA LEU A 137 -15.17 0.77 2.78
C LEU A 137 -14.74 -0.23 1.69
N SER A 138 -14.27 0.28 0.55
CA SER A 138 -13.71 -0.56 -0.51
C SER A 138 -12.56 -1.41 0.05
N ARG A 139 -12.64 -2.72 -0.16
CA ARG A 139 -11.74 -3.69 0.47
C ARG A 139 -10.27 -3.42 0.15
N GLN A 140 -9.96 -3.16 -1.12
CA GLN A 140 -8.58 -2.90 -1.55
C GLN A 140 -8.06 -1.57 -1.00
N LEU A 141 -8.92 -0.56 -0.84
CA LEU A 141 -8.54 0.70 -0.21
C LEU A 141 -8.38 0.58 1.31
N GLN A 142 -9.16 -0.28 1.99
CA GLN A 142 -8.93 -0.62 3.39
C GLN A 142 -7.57 -1.30 3.59
N LEU A 143 -7.23 -2.27 2.73
CA LEU A 143 -5.91 -2.91 2.73
C LEU A 143 -4.78 -1.89 2.47
N ALA A 144 -4.98 -0.99 1.51
CA ALA A 144 -4.02 0.09 1.22
C ALA A 144 -3.86 1.04 2.41
N LEU A 145 -4.95 1.38 3.11
CA LEU A 145 -4.92 2.20 4.31
C LEU A 145 -4.18 1.49 5.46
N ILE A 146 -4.35 0.19 5.63
CA ILE A 146 -3.58 -0.62 6.58
C ILE A 146 -2.08 -0.60 6.24
N ILE A 147 -1.72 -0.75 4.95
CA ILE A 147 -0.33 -0.63 4.50
C ILE A 147 0.22 0.77 4.81
N ALA A 148 -0.55 1.82 4.49
CA ALA A 148 -0.14 3.21 4.71
C ALA A 148 0.04 3.52 6.20
N ALA A 149 -0.87 3.05 7.05
CA ALA A 149 -0.79 3.16 8.50
C ALA A 149 0.47 2.47 9.06
N ARG A 150 0.78 1.27 8.57
CA ARG A 150 2.01 0.56 8.94
C ARG A 150 3.27 1.30 8.48
N LEU A 151 3.27 1.90 7.29
CA LEU A 151 4.38 2.74 6.84
C LEU A 151 4.55 3.99 7.70
N PHE A 152 3.43 4.64 8.04
CA PHE A 152 3.43 5.80 8.91
C PHE A 152 4.00 5.48 10.29
N SER A 153 3.58 4.35 10.88
CA SER A 153 4.04 3.90 12.20
C SER A 153 5.56 3.63 12.27
N GLY A 154 6.16 3.25 11.14
CA GLY A 154 7.60 3.02 11.01
C GLY A 154 8.38 4.25 10.56
N ASP A 155 9.55 3.98 9.98
CA ASP A 155 10.38 5.01 9.36
C ASP A 155 9.85 5.32 7.96
N CYS A 156 9.32 6.53 7.80
CA CYS A 156 8.87 7.05 6.52
C CYS A 156 9.27 8.52 6.36
N GLU A 157 9.27 8.97 5.12
CA GLU A 157 9.62 10.35 4.81
C GLU A 157 8.60 11.36 5.31
N LEU A 158 9.09 12.58 5.55
CA LEU A 158 8.30 13.68 6.07
C LEU A 158 7.08 14.01 5.18
N ILE A 159 7.24 13.96 3.85
CA ILE A 159 6.13 14.19 2.91
C ILE A 159 5.02 13.14 3.08
N PHE A 160 5.39 11.88 3.30
CA PHE A 160 4.44 10.80 3.52
C PHE A 160 3.70 11.02 4.84
N LYS A 161 4.41 11.38 5.91
CA LYS A 161 3.81 11.69 7.22
C LYS A 161 2.76 12.79 7.12
N TYR A 162 3.11 13.90 6.47
CA TYR A 162 2.19 15.04 6.33
C TYR A 162 0.95 14.70 5.52
N LYS A 163 1.12 14.02 4.38
CA LYS A 163 -0.02 13.58 3.56
C LYS A 163 -0.89 12.55 4.27
N PHE A 164 -0.27 11.61 4.98
CA PHE A 164 -0.99 10.60 5.73
C PHE A 164 -1.84 11.22 6.84
N ILE A 165 -1.28 12.12 7.66
CA ILE A 165 -2.02 12.78 8.75
C ILE A 165 -3.21 13.57 8.18
N ALA A 166 -2.99 14.35 7.12
CA ALA A 166 -4.04 15.17 6.52
C ALA A 166 -5.16 14.31 5.89
N LEU A 167 -4.79 13.23 5.19
CA LEU A 167 -5.75 12.26 4.67
C LEU A 167 -6.50 11.56 5.80
N TYR A 168 -5.80 11.10 6.83
CA TYR A 168 -6.38 10.37 7.95
C TYR A 168 -7.37 11.22 8.73
N ALA A 169 -7.03 12.48 9.03
CA ALA A 169 -7.96 13.46 9.60
C ALA A 169 -9.23 13.58 8.76
N ARG A 170 -9.07 13.74 7.43
CA ARG A 170 -10.22 13.89 6.54
C ARG A 170 -11.09 12.64 6.45
N VAL A 171 -10.49 11.45 6.41
CA VAL A 171 -11.22 10.18 6.39
C VAL A 171 -11.96 9.97 7.71
N PHE A 172 -11.32 10.30 8.84
CA PHE A 172 -11.93 10.17 10.17
C PHE A 172 -13.15 11.08 10.32
N GLU A 173 -13.08 12.31 9.80
CA GLU A 173 -14.23 13.25 9.75
C GLU A 173 -15.39 12.71 8.90
N LEU A 174 -15.11 12.15 7.73
CA LEU A 174 -16.12 11.71 6.77
C LEU A 174 -16.74 10.35 7.15
N LEU A 175 -15.91 9.39 7.57
CA LEU A 175 -16.34 8.07 8.01
C LEU A 175 -15.45 7.55 9.15
N LYS A 176 -15.95 7.72 10.38
CA LYS A 176 -15.25 7.34 11.61
C LYS A 176 -14.82 5.88 11.62
N ASP A 177 -15.64 4.95 11.13
CA ASP A 177 -15.33 3.52 11.15
C ASP A 177 -14.08 3.18 10.33
N THR A 178 -13.86 3.84 9.18
CA THR A 178 -12.62 3.69 8.39
C THR A 178 -11.41 4.23 9.15
N GLY A 179 -11.58 5.34 9.87
CA GLY A 179 -10.53 5.91 10.70
C GLY A 179 -10.14 5.00 11.87
N LEU A 180 -11.14 4.52 12.62
CA LEU A 180 -10.95 3.61 13.76
C LEU A 180 -10.26 2.29 13.37
N LEU A 181 -10.43 1.84 12.12
CA LEU A 181 -9.79 0.63 11.60
C LEU A 181 -8.27 0.62 11.80
N VAL A 182 -7.59 1.74 11.58
CA VAL A 182 -6.12 1.82 11.62
C VAL A 182 -5.57 2.58 12.82
N LEU A 183 -6.44 3.11 13.67
CA LEU A 183 -6.06 3.92 14.82
C LEU A 183 -5.04 3.22 15.73
N HIS A 184 -5.26 1.94 16.06
CA HIS A 184 -4.37 1.14 16.91
C HIS A 184 -2.96 0.96 16.31
N LEU A 185 -2.81 1.11 14.99
CA LEU A 185 -1.53 1.02 14.30
C LEU A 185 -0.76 2.34 14.33
N VAL A 186 -1.46 3.48 14.41
CA VAL A 186 -0.85 4.80 14.20
C VAL A 186 -0.82 5.66 15.46
N GLN A 187 -1.55 5.30 16.51
CA GLN A 187 -1.76 6.12 17.70
C GLN A 187 -0.44 6.60 18.33
N GLU A 188 0.46 5.67 18.67
CA GLU A 188 1.78 5.99 19.25
C GLU A 188 2.54 6.98 18.36
N LYS A 189 2.50 6.76 17.05
CA LYS A 189 3.24 7.62 16.12
C LYS A 189 2.59 8.99 15.89
N LEU A 190 1.27 9.09 16.04
CA LEU A 190 0.57 10.38 16.06
C LEU A 190 0.97 11.19 17.30
N GLU A 191 1.06 10.55 18.47
CA GLU A 191 1.52 11.17 19.71
C GLU A 191 2.99 11.66 19.60
N ASP A 192 3.89 10.83 19.06
CA ASP A 192 5.27 11.23 18.75
C ASP A 192 5.32 12.44 17.79
N SER A 193 4.50 12.38 16.74
CA SER A 193 4.44 13.43 15.72
C SER A 193 3.86 14.72 16.29
N PHE A 194 2.95 14.65 17.27
CA PHE A 194 2.42 15.80 17.98
C PHE A 194 3.49 16.51 18.81
N ILE A 195 4.30 15.74 19.56
CA ILE A 195 5.38 16.27 20.41
C ILE A 195 6.47 16.93 19.55
N SER A 196 6.75 16.36 18.37
CA SER A 196 7.80 16.81 17.46
C SER A 196 7.34 17.82 16.40
N ALA A 197 6.04 18.14 16.34
CA ALA A 197 5.49 19.02 15.31
C ALA A 197 5.99 20.46 15.46
N ALA A 198 6.69 20.94 14.42
CA ALA A 198 7.10 22.35 14.33
C ALA A 198 6.02 23.28 13.71
N SER A 199 4.94 22.71 13.15
CA SER A 199 3.89 23.44 12.44
C SER A 199 2.55 23.36 13.18
N ASN A 200 1.99 24.54 13.50
CA ASN A 200 0.70 24.67 14.18
C ASN A 200 -0.46 23.96 13.46
N SER A 201 -0.45 23.87 12.13
CA SER A 201 -1.53 23.19 11.38
C SER A 201 -1.55 21.69 11.64
N HIS A 202 -0.37 21.05 11.66
CA HIS A 202 -0.27 19.61 11.92
C HIS A 202 -0.58 19.27 13.37
N THR A 203 -0.16 20.14 14.31
CA THR A 203 -0.53 20.03 15.71
C THR A 203 -2.05 20.09 15.90
N ASN A 204 -2.76 20.95 15.16
CA ASN A 204 -4.22 21.06 15.22
C ASN A 204 -4.92 19.81 14.66
N ASP A 205 -4.48 19.31 13.49
CA ASP A 205 -5.06 18.12 12.87
C ASP A 205 -4.91 16.88 13.79
N ILE A 206 -3.71 16.69 14.36
CA ILE A 206 -3.45 15.60 15.31
C ILE A 206 -4.26 15.78 16.59
N SER A 207 -4.37 17.01 17.12
CA SER A 207 -5.16 17.29 18.33
C SER A 207 -6.64 16.98 18.12
N ALA A 208 -7.20 17.36 16.97
CA ALA A 208 -8.59 17.08 16.62
C ALA A 208 -8.82 15.57 16.57
N LEU A 209 -7.95 14.85 15.88
CA LEU A 209 -7.97 13.38 15.81
C LEU A 209 -7.92 12.74 17.21
N LEU A 210 -6.92 13.07 18.03
CA LEU A 210 -6.77 12.49 19.36
C LEU A 210 -7.94 12.84 20.29
N MET A 211 -8.48 14.06 20.21
CA MET A 211 -9.65 14.45 21.00
C MET A 211 -10.93 13.72 20.58
N GLU A 212 -11.15 13.50 19.27
CA GLU A 212 -12.28 12.72 18.80
C GLU A 212 -12.20 11.27 19.26
N VAL A 213 -11.00 10.69 19.25
CA VAL A 213 -10.74 9.31 19.66
C VAL A 213 -10.97 9.11 21.15
N VAL A 214 -10.45 9.99 22.00
CA VAL A 214 -10.65 9.92 23.47
C VAL A 214 -12.14 9.98 23.84
N ARG A 215 -12.95 10.65 23.01
CA ARG A 215 -14.40 10.76 23.22
C ARG A 215 -15.19 9.57 22.70
N ASP A 216 -14.61 8.70 21.86
CA ASP A 216 -15.33 7.55 21.32
C ASP A 216 -15.24 6.34 22.27
N THR A 217 -16.33 6.14 23.02
CA THR A 217 -16.48 5.01 23.97
C THR A 217 -16.57 3.64 23.28
N ARG A 218 -16.75 3.60 21.96
CA ARG A 218 -16.84 2.36 21.18
C ARG A 218 -15.47 1.84 20.75
N TYR A 219 -14.42 2.64 20.90
CA TYR A 219 -13.09 2.23 20.50
C TYR A 219 -12.45 1.29 21.53
N ASN A 220 -12.18 0.05 21.10
CA ASN A 220 -11.35 -0.89 21.82
C ASN A 220 -10.26 -1.42 20.86
N SER A 221 -9.00 -1.09 21.15
CA SER A 221 -7.83 -1.46 20.34
C SER A 221 -7.83 -2.96 19.97
N LYS A 222 -8.12 -3.86 20.92
CA LYS A 222 -8.13 -5.31 20.67
C LYS A 222 -9.20 -5.71 19.64
N SER A 223 -10.41 -5.15 19.77
CA SER A 223 -11.51 -5.48 18.85
C SER A 223 -11.26 -5.00 17.42
N TRP A 224 -10.58 -3.86 17.26
CA TRP A 224 -10.24 -3.33 15.94
C TRP A 224 -9.02 -4.03 15.35
N GLN A 225 -8.09 -4.48 16.18
CA GLN A 225 -7.00 -5.36 15.77
C GLN A 225 -7.55 -6.70 15.26
N GLU A 226 -8.48 -7.33 15.98
CA GLU A 226 -9.15 -8.57 15.54
C GLU A 226 -9.89 -8.37 14.19
N LYS A 227 -10.50 -7.20 13.96
CA LYS A 227 -11.11 -6.86 12.67
C LYS A 227 -10.05 -6.76 11.56
N VAL A 228 -8.91 -6.13 11.82
CA VAL A 228 -7.80 -6.08 10.85
C VAL A 228 -7.29 -7.49 10.57
N ASP A 229 -7.10 -8.31 11.59
CA ASP A 229 -6.66 -9.70 11.41
C ASP A 229 -7.67 -10.52 10.60
N THR A 230 -8.97 -10.33 10.84
CA THR A 230 -10.04 -10.97 10.06
C THR A 230 -10.00 -10.53 8.60
N ILE A 231 -9.84 -9.22 8.35
CA ILE A 231 -9.66 -8.66 7.00
C ILE A 231 -8.46 -9.32 6.31
N LEU A 232 -7.33 -9.43 7.00
CA LEU A 232 -6.14 -10.03 6.42
C LEU A 232 -6.32 -11.53 6.15
N GLN A 233 -6.95 -12.27 7.06
CA GLN A 233 -7.21 -13.71 6.90
C GLN A 233 -8.18 -14.02 5.75
N GLU A 234 -9.24 -13.22 5.59
CA GLU A 234 -10.20 -13.34 4.49
C GLU A 234 -9.55 -13.16 3.11
N ASP A 235 -8.50 -12.35 3.02
CA ASP A 235 -7.69 -12.19 1.80
C ASP A 235 -6.48 -13.13 1.77
N HIS A 236 -6.49 -14.22 2.56
CA HIS A 236 -5.41 -15.21 2.64
C HIS A 236 -4.03 -14.63 3.01
N ILE A 237 -3.99 -13.57 3.82
CA ILE A 237 -2.76 -12.94 4.30
C ILE A 237 -2.49 -13.42 5.73
N SER A 238 -1.56 -14.35 5.86
CA SER A 238 -1.13 -14.93 7.14
C SER A 238 -0.21 -13.93 7.88
N SER A 239 -0.79 -12.96 8.58
CA SER A 239 -0.12 -12.02 9.49
C SER A 239 1.03 -11.18 8.90
N ILE A 240 0.72 -9.96 8.48
CA ILE A 240 1.70 -8.93 8.08
C ILE A 240 2.64 -8.56 9.25
N ASP A 241 2.26 -8.87 10.50
CA ASP A 241 3.03 -8.53 11.70
C ASP A 241 4.37 -9.28 11.80
N PHE A 242 4.49 -10.44 11.15
CA PHE A 242 5.74 -11.20 11.10
C PHE A 242 6.86 -10.47 10.35
N VAL A 243 6.52 -9.73 9.29
CA VAL A 243 7.50 -8.96 8.49
C VAL A 243 8.01 -7.73 9.24
N ASN A 244 7.19 -7.14 10.12
CA ASN A 244 7.57 -5.98 10.93
C ASN A 244 8.47 -6.36 12.12
N THR A 245 8.14 -7.44 12.81
CA THR A 245 8.88 -7.92 13.99
C THR A 245 10.27 -8.46 13.63
N HIS A 246 10.42 -9.08 12.46
CA HIS A 246 11.69 -9.66 12.02
C HIS A 246 12.72 -8.65 11.49
N VAL A 247 12.41 -7.35 11.43
CA VAL A 247 13.39 -6.29 11.12
C VAL A 247 14.06 -5.77 12.40
N GLN A 248 13.44 -5.92 13.56
CA GLN A 248 13.93 -5.37 14.83
C GLN A 248 14.92 -6.30 15.58
N HIS A 249 15.08 -7.57 15.17
CA HIS A 249 15.83 -8.57 15.96
C HIS A 249 16.98 -9.27 15.23
N HIS A 250 17.38 -8.87 14.02
CA HIS A 250 18.46 -9.54 13.31
C HIS A 250 19.70 -8.66 13.09
N GLU A 251 20.86 -9.27 13.30
CA GLU A 251 22.19 -8.73 12.98
C GLU A 251 22.19 -8.15 11.55
N THR A 252 22.88 -7.02 11.37
CA THR A 252 22.96 -6.20 10.16
C THR A 252 23.26 -6.96 8.86
N ASN A 253 23.87 -8.15 8.93
CA ASN A 253 24.12 -8.98 7.75
C ASN A 253 22.87 -9.69 7.20
N GLU A 254 21.93 -10.08 8.06
CA GLU A 254 20.75 -10.84 7.64
C GLU A 254 19.69 -9.93 6.99
N SER A 255 19.56 -8.69 7.47
CA SER A 255 18.69 -7.67 6.88
C SER A 255 19.18 -7.23 5.50
N VAL A 256 20.49 -7.04 5.31
CA VAL A 256 21.12 -6.76 4.01
C VAL A 256 20.93 -7.92 3.04
N TYR A 257 21.07 -9.17 3.52
CA TYR A 257 20.80 -10.35 2.71
C TYR A 257 19.33 -10.40 2.26
N ARG A 258 18.36 -10.18 3.17
CA ARG A 258 16.93 -10.13 2.85
C ARG A 258 16.59 -9.03 1.85
N MET A 259 17.17 -7.83 2.01
CA MET A 259 17.02 -6.73 1.04
C MET A 259 17.61 -7.09 -0.33
N THR A 260 18.74 -7.81 -0.35
CA THR A 260 19.36 -8.29 -1.58
C THR A 260 18.48 -9.34 -2.27
N LEU A 261 17.87 -10.23 -1.50
CA LEU A 261 16.95 -11.26 -1.96
C LEU A 261 15.69 -10.64 -2.57
N VAL A 262 15.07 -9.69 -1.87
CA VAL A 262 13.92 -8.91 -2.38
C VAL A 262 14.31 -8.13 -3.63
N ARG A 263 15.49 -7.49 -3.65
CA ARG A 263 16.02 -6.79 -4.83
C ARG A 263 16.24 -7.74 -6.01
N GLN A 264 16.73 -8.95 -5.77
CA GLN A 264 16.93 -9.98 -6.79
C GLN A 264 15.59 -10.52 -7.30
N ILE A 265 14.60 -10.73 -6.43
CA ILE A 265 13.22 -11.09 -6.81
C ILE A 265 12.62 -9.99 -7.69
N PHE A 266 12.70 -8.72 -7.29
CA PHE A 266 12.20 -7.61 -8.10
C PHE A 266 12.94 -7.47 -9.43
N TYR A 267 14.27 -7.58 -9.42
CA TYR A 267 15.09 -7.49 -10.63
C TYR A 267 14.79 -8.65 -11.60
N ARG A 268 14.69 -9.88 -11.08
CA ARG A 268 14.40 -11.06 -11.89
C ARG A 268 12.97 -11.06 -12.42
N ASN A 269 11.99 -10.59 -11.65
CA ASN A 269 10.62 -10.40 -12.13
C ASN A 269 10.49 -9.27 -13.16
N LEU A 270 11.28 -8.20 -13.02
CA LEU A 270 11.36 -7.13 -14.03
C LEU A 270 12.02 -7.63 -15.33
N CYS A 271 13.08 -8.44 -15.22
CA CYS A 271 13.75 -9.04 -16.38
C CYS A 271 12.91 -10.14 -17.04
N SER A 272 12.24 -11.00 -16.26
CA SER A 272 11.36 -12.04 -16.77
C SER A 272 10.11 -11.46 -17.44
N ALA A 273 9.60 -10.30 -17.00
CA ALA A 273 8.53 -9.60 -17.71
C ALA A 273 8.99 -9.08 -19.08
N ILE A 274 10.23 -8.62 -19.21
CA ILE A 274 10.82 -8.18 -20.48
C ILE A 274 11.03 -9.38 -21.42
N ASP A 275 11.49 -10.52 -20.88
CA ASP A 275 11.71 -11.72 -21.68
C ASP A 275 10.41 -12.48 -22.00
N GLY A 276 9.40 -12.40 -21.14
CA GLY A 276 8.03 -12.86 -21.40
C GLY A 276 7.36 -12.08 -22.53
N LEU A 277 7.52 -10.76 -22.56
CA LEU A 277 7.07 -9.91 -23.67
C LEU A 277 7.75 -10.24 -25.02
N LYS A 278 8.96 -10.82 -25.01
CA LYS A 278 9.60 -11.31 -26.24
C LYS A 278 9.01 -12.64 -26.70
N LEU A 279 8.57 -13.49 -25.76
CA LEU A 279 7.94 -14.77 -26.07
C LEU A 279 6.51 -14.59 -26.61
N GLU A 280 5.79 -13.55 -26.20
CA GLU A 280 4.47 -13.21 -26.77
C GLU A 280 4.52 -12.66 -28.20
N ARG A 281 5.71 -12.28 -28.69
CA ARG A 281 5.92 -11.78 -30.07
C ARG A 281 6.32 -12.87 -31.08
N TYR A 282 6.35 -14.14 -30.67
CA TYR A 282 6.60 -15.29 -31.53
C TYR A 282 5.38 -16.22 -31.58
#